data_AF-A0A931WTN1-F1
#
_entry.id   AF-A0A931WTN1-F1
#
_cell.length_a   1.000
_cell.length_b   1.000
_cell.length_c   1.000
_cell.angle_alpha   90.00
_cell.angle_beta   90.00
_cell.angle_gamma   90.00
#
_symmetry.space_group_name_H-M   'P 1'
#
loop_
_entity.id
_entity.type
_entity.pdbx_description
1 polymer ?
#
loop_
_entity_poly.entity_id
_entity_poly.type
_entity_poly.pdbx_seq_one_letter_code
_entity_poly.pdbx_strand_id
1 'polypeptide(L)' 'MRLDLFLKWSRVIPRRTLAKETCDAGRVTVNGQEARAGREVRVGDTISIRLPRRQLTLRVRSIPANAPGKESAREMIEIC' A
#
# COMPACT_ATOMS: atom_id res chain seq x y z
N MET A 1 -0.35 3.32 10.44
CA MET A 1 -1.33 3.79 9.42
C MET A 1 -2.06 2.58 8.83
N ARG A 2 -3.34 2.68 8.43
CA ARG A 2 -4.06 1.55 7.81
C ARG A 2 -3.58 1.29 6.39
N LEU A 3 -3.47 0.02 5.99
CA LEU A 3 -3.06 -0.41 4.66
C LEU A 3 -3.93 0.20 3.55
N ASP A 4 -5.26 0.19 3.70
CA ASP A 4 -6.18 0.78 2.70
C ASP A 4 -5.94 2.28 2.48
N LEU A 5 -5.63 3.00 3.55
CA LEU A 5 -5.34 4.42 3.51
C LEU A 5 -3.96 4.68 2.91
N PHE A 6 -2.98 3.83 3.25
CA PHE A 6 -1.63 3.93 2.73
C PHE A 6 -1.60 3.75 1.22
N LEU A 7 -2.28 2.72 0.70
CA LEU A 7 -2.38 2.46 -0.75
C LEU A 7 -3.06 3.61 -1.51
N LYS A 8 -4.00 4.33 -0.88
CA LYS A 8 -4.60 5.56 -1.41
C LYS A 8 -3.58 6.70 -1.45
N TRP A 9 -2.86 6.92 -0.35
CA TRP A 9 -1.94 8.04 -0.19
C TRP A 9 -0.67 7.90 -1.03
N SER A 10 -0.12 6.69 -1.14
CA SER A 10 0.98 6.36 -2.05
C SER A 10 0.57 6.34 -3.53
N ARG A 11 -0.72 6.52 -3.82
CA ARG A 11 -1.31 6.56 -5.17
C ARG A 11 -1.13 5.26 -5.95
N VAL A 12 -0.75 4.16 -5.30
CA VAL A 12 -0.66 2.82 -5.89
C VAL A 12 -2.04 2.32 -6.27
N ILE A 13 -3.01 2.48 -5.36
CA ILE A 13 -4.42 2.25 -5.63
C ILE A 13 -5.18 3.53 -5.31
N PRO A 14 -5.47 4.38 -6.31
CA PRO A 14 -6.03 5.72 -6.08
C PRO A 14 -7.44 5.70 -5.49
N ARG A 15 -8.15 4.56 -5.56
CA ARG A 15 -9.52 4.39 -5.05
C ARG A 15 -9.51 3.54 -3.78
N ARG A 16 -10.03 4.09 -2.69
CA ARG A 16 -10.08 3.41 -1.38
C ARG A 16 -10.92 2.12 -1.41
N THR A 17 -12.03 2.13 -2.16
CA THR A 17 -12.88 0.93 -2.34
C THR A 17 -12.09 -0.21 -2.97
N LEU A 18 -11.36 0.08 -4.06
CA LEU A 18 -10.53 -0.91 -4.75
C LEU A 18 -9.39 -1.41 -3.87
N ALA A 19 -8.79 -0.53 -3.05
CA ALA A 19 -7.74 -0.94 -2.12
C ALA A 19 -8.28 -1.93 -1.08
N LYS A 20 -9.48 -1.66 -0.54
CA LYS A 20 -10.18 -2.56 0.38
C LYS A 20 -10.48 -3.91 -0.28
N GLU A 21 -11.09 -3.90 -1.46
CA GLU A 21 -11.41 -5.12 -2.23
C GLU A 21 -10.16 -5.95 -2.55
N THR A 22 -9.04 -5.30 -2.88
CA THR A 22 -7.78 -6.00 -3.18
C THR A 22 -7.19 -6.66 -1.92
N CYS A 23 -7.30 -6.00 -0.77
CA CYS A 23 -6.90 -6.59 0.52
C CYS A 23 -7.83 -7.73 0.95
N ASP A 24 -9.14 -7.56 0.80
CA ASP A 24 -10.15 -8.59 1.13
C ASP A 24 -10.04 -9.80 0.19
N ALA A 25 -9.61 -9.61 -1.05
CA ALA A 25 -9.36 -10.68 -2.02
C ALA A 25 -8.03 -11.44 -1.79
N GLY A 26 -7.29 -11.17 -0.72
CA GLY A 26 -6.00 -11.84 -0.43
C GLY A 26 -4.88 -11.50 -1.43
N ARG A 27 -5.03 -10.40 -2.19
CA ARG A 27 -4.05 -10.00 -3.21
C ARG A 27 -2.96 -9.10 -2.66
N VAL A 28 -3.04 -8.67 -1.41
CA VAL A 28 -2.03 -7.82 -0.76
C VAL A 28 -1.36 -8.60 0.36
N THR A 29 -0.04 -8.62 0.31
CA THR A 29 0.80 -9.18 1.37
C THR A 29 1.69 -8.09 1.94
N VAL A 30 1.92 -8.12 3.25
CA VAL A 30 2.84 -7.25 3.98
C VAL A 30 3.87 -8.17 4.64
N ASN A 31 5.15 -7.98 4.30
CA ASN A 31 6.27 -8.82 4.73
C ASN A 31 6.04 -10.32 4.45
N GLY A 32 5.42 -10.63 3.31
CA GLY A 32 5.11 -12.01 2.91
C GLY A 32 3.87 -12.62 3.57
N GLN A 33 3.18 -11.91 4.46
CA GLN A 33 1.93 -12.37 5.07
C GLN A 33 0.73 -11.65 4.48
N GLU A 34 -0.38 -12.36 4.20
CA GLU A 34 -1.62 -11.75 3.73
C GLU A 34 -2.14 -10.71 4.72
N ALA A 35 -2.45 -9.52 4.21
CA ALA A 35 -2.83 -8.38 5.01
C ALA A 35 -4.23 -7.88 4.65
N ARG A 36 -5.10 -7.81 5.67
CA ARG A 36 -6.42 -7.19 5.54
C ARG A 36 -6.29 -5.67 5.46
N ALA A 37 -7.32 -5.01 4.93
CA ALA A 37 -7.38 -3.55 4.77
C ALA A 37 -7.06 -2.76 6.06
N GLY A 38 -7.44 -3.30 7.23
CA GLY A 38 -7.21 -2.70 8.54
C GLY A 38 -5.81 -2.93 9.12
N ARG A 39 -4.92 -3.69 8.47
CA ARG A 39 -3.56 -3.93 8.95
C ARG A 39 -2.81 -2.61 9.10
N GLU A 40 -2.08 -2.49 10.19
CA GLU A 40 -1.16 -1.37 10.39
C GLU A 40 0.11 -1.59 9.56
N VAL A 41 0.46 -0.60 8.75
CA VAL A 41 1.73 -0.51 8.02
C VAL A 41 2.70 0.40 8.74
N ARG A 42 3.98 0.03 8.68
CA ARG A 42 5.13 0.71 9.28
C ARG A 42 6.20 1.00 8.22
N VAL A 43 7.05 1.98 8.52
CA VAL A 43 8.20 2.28 7.68
C VAL A 43 9.14 1.07 7.66
N GLY A 44 9.63 0.72 6.48
CA GLY A 44 10.46 -0.45 6.25
C GLY A 44 9.70 -1.70 5.80
N ASP A 45 8.37 -1.75 5.96
CA ASP A 45 7.55 -2.88 5.52
C ASP A 45 7.60 -3.04 3.99
N THR A 46 7.60 -4.30 3.54
CA THR A 46 7.50 -4.65 2.12
C THR A 46 6.07 -5.09 1.81
N ILE A 47 5.40 -4.36 0.93
CA ILE A 47 4.05 -4.64 0.47
C ILE A 47 4.14 -5.24 -0.93
N SER A 48 3.55 -6.42 -1.13
CA SER A 48 3.44 -7.02 -2.45
C SER A 48 1.97 -7.14 -2.85
N ILE A 49 1.63 -6.58 -4.00
CA ILE A 49 0.27 -6.45 -4.52
C ILE A 49 0.20 -7.26 -5.79
N ARG A 50 -0.62 -8.31 -5.78
CA ARG A 50 -0.88 -9.13 -6.95
C ARG A 50 -2.00 -8.51 -7.78
N LEU A 51 -1.64 -7.82 -8.85
CA LEU A 51 -2.59 -7.30 -9.83
C LEU A 51 -2.91 -8.41 -10.86
N PRO A 52 -4.04 -8.32 -11.59
CA PRO A 52 -4.45 -9.36 -12.55
C PRO A 52 -3.41 -9.65 -13.64
N ARG A 53 -2.56 -8.68 -13.97
CA ARG A 53 -1.59 -8.77 -15.07
C ARG A 53 -0.13 -8.71 -14.63
N ARG A 54 0.15 -8.42 -13.35
CA ARG A 54 1.52 -8.29 -12.82
C ARG A 54 1.52 -8.33 -11.29
N GLN A 55 2.65 -8.68 -10.70
CA GLN A 55 2.89 -8.46 -9.28
C GLN A 55 3.67 -7.16 -9.12
N LEU A 56 3.24 -6.31 -8.20
CA LEU A 56 3.94 -5.08 -7.83
C LEU A 56 4.44 -5.23 -6.41
N THR A 57 5.75 -5.13 -6.22
CA THR A 57 6.36 -5.12 -4.89
C THR A 57 6.89 -3.72 -4.60
N LEU A 58 6.61 -3.24 -3.41
CA LEU A 58 7.02 -1.91 -2.97
C LEU A 58 7.37 -1.92 -1.49
N ARG A 59 8.30 -1.07 -1.09
CA ARG A 59 8.73 -0.90 0.29
C ARG A 59 8.28 0.45 0.82
N VAL A 60 7.82 0.48 2.06
CA VAL A 60 7.41 1.71 2.74
C VAL A 60 8.65 2.49 3.15
N ARG A 61 8.86 3.67 2.56
CA ARG A 61 9.95 4.59 2.90
C ARG A 61 9.57 5.57 4.00
N SER A 62 8.36 6.09 3.93
CA SER A 62 7.86 7.09 4.89
C SER A 62 6.34 7.01 5.02
N ILE A 63 5.85 7.31 6.21
CA ILE A 63 4.43 7.38 6.52
C ILE A 63 4.14 8.80 7.04
N PRO A 64 3.51 9.67 6.24
CA PRO A 64 3.17 11.01 6.68
C PRO A 64 2.02 10.97 7.69
N ALA A 65 1.98 11.95 8.61
CA ALA A 65 0.89 12.08 9.57
C ALA A 65 -0.41 12.60 8.91
N ASN A 66 -0.27 13.40 7.84
CA ASN A 66 -1.36 14.02 7.10
C ASN A 66 -1.37 13.59 5.62
N ALA A 67 -2.47 13.82 4.92
CA ALA A 67 -2.61 13.46 3.51
C ALA A 67 -1.52 14.14 2.66
N PRO A 68 -0.65 13.37 1.99
CA PRO A 68 0.49 13.92 1.25
C PRO A 68 0.03 14.64 -0.03
N GLY A 69 0.80 15.67 -0.41
CA GLY A 69 0.72 16.26 -1.73
C GLY A 69 1.11 15.26 -2.83
N LYS A 70 0.83 15.62 -4.09
CA LYS A 70 1.03 14.74 -5.25
C LYS A 70 2.49 14.31 -5.45
N GLU A 71 3.44 15.18 -5.11
CA GLU A 71 4.89 14.91 -5.15
C GLU A 71 5.32 13.97 -4.02
N SER A 72 4.96 14.29 -2.78
CA SER A 72 5.35 13.51 -1.59
C SER A 72 4.82 12.08 -1.59
N ALA A 73 3.70 11.81 -2.30
CA ALA A 73 3.15 10.46 -2.43
C ALA A 73 4.14 9.46 -3.06
N ARG A 74 4.99 9.92 -3.98
CA ARG A 74 5.99 9.05 -4.63
C ARG A 74 7.16 8.75 -3.70
N GLU A 75 7.49 9.67 -2.80
CA GLU A 75 8.58 9.51 -1.83
C GLU A 75 8.22 8.58 -0.68
N MET A 76 6.93 8.29 -0.49
CA MET A 76 6.45 7.36 0.55
C MET A 76 6.82 5.90 0.27
N ILE A 77 7.04 5.54 -1.00
CA ILE A 77 7.23 4.16 -1.43
C ILE A 77 8.44 4.03 -2.33
N GLU A 78 9.12 2.90 -2.23
CA GLU A 78 10.20 2.50 -3.11
C GLU A 78 9.73 1.27 -3.88
N ILE A 79 9.67 1.35 -5.21
CA ILE A 79 9.26 0.21 -6.05
C ILE A 79 10.50 -0.68 -6.23
N CYS A 80 10.37 -1.97 -5.93
CA CYS A 80 11.41 -2.97 -6.14
C CYS A 80 11.17 -3.76 -7.44
#